data_AF-A0A8J9SV67-F1
#
_entry.id   AF-A0A8J9SV67-F1
#
_cell.length_a   1.000
_cell.length_b   1.000
_cell.length_c   1.000
_cell.angle_alpha   90.00
_cell.angle_beta   90.00
_cell.angle_gamma   90.00
#
_symmetry.space_group_name_H-M   'P 1'
#
loop_
_entity.id
_entity.type
_entity.pdbx_description
1 polymer ?
#
loop_
_entity_poly.entity_id
_entity_poly.type
_entity_poly.pdbx_seq_one_letter_code
_entity_poly.pdbx_strand_id
1 'polypeptide(L)'
;DFKNHNDLPLARIKRIMKSDEDVRMISAEAPVLFAKACELFILDLSIRSWNYSQLHKRRTLQKEDVREAIQKTDIFDFLVDVI
;
A
#
# COMPACT_ATOMS: atom_id res chain seq x y z
N ASP A 1 -14.14 -9.02 -13.49
CA ASP A 1 -12.99 -9.00 -14.41
C ASP A 1 -11.93 -8.07 -13.81
N PHE A 2 -10.80 -8.60 -13.36
CA PHE A 2 -9.73 -7.82 -12.72
C PHE A 2 -8.95 -6.95 -13.71
N LYS A 3 -9.15 -7.12 -15.03
CA LYS A 3 -8.38 -6.37 -16.04
C LYS A 3 -8.92 -4.95 -16.30
N ASN A 4 -10.19 -4.70 -16.01
CA ASN A 4 -10.88 -3.46 -16.37
C ASN A 4 -11.18 -2.51 -15.18
N HIS A 5 -10.72 -2.87 -13.97
CA HIS A 5 -10.97 -2.11 -12.72
C HIS A 5 -9.67 -1.89 -11.92
N ASN A 6 -8.56 -1.57 -12.59
CA ASN A 6 -7.31 -1.25 -11.90
C ASN A 6 -6.98 0.23 -12.10
N ASP A 7 -7.15 1.02 -11.05
CA ASP A 7 -6.72 2.43 -11.03
C ASP A 7 -5.19 2.56 -11.01
N LEU A 8 -4.48 1.48 -10.66
CA LEU A 8 -3.02 1.45 -10.59
C LEU A 8 -2.39 0.93 -11.91
N PRO A 9 -1.39 1.65 -12.46
CA PRO A 9 -0.78 1.29 -13.75
C PRO A 9 0.09 0.03 -13.64
N LEU A 10 -0.33 -1.05 -14.30
CA LEU A 10 0.36 -2.36 -14.29
C LEU A 10 1.84 -2.27 -14.70
N ALA A 11 2.16 -1.41 -15.67
CA ALA A 11 3.53 -1.20 -16.12
C ALA A 11 4.43 -0.63 -14.99
N ARG A 12 3.90 0.24 -14.13
CA ARG A 12 4.64 0.79 -12.99
C ARG A 12 4.81 -0.24 -11.88
N ILE A 13 3.77 -1.03 -11.59
CA ILE A 13 3.84 -2.15 -10.65
C ILE A 13 4.94 -3.12 -11.09
N LYS A 14 4.91 -3.55 -12.36
CA LYS A 14 5.93 -4.44 -12.92
C LYS A 14 7.34 -3.84 -12.82
N ARG A 15 7.49 -2.52 -13.03
CA ARG A 15 8.78 -1.83 -12.92
C ARG A 15 9.32 -1.80 -11.47
N ILE A 16 8.45 -1.61 -10.49
CA ILE A 16 8.82 -1.67 -9.06
C ILE A 16 9.21 -3.11 -8.69
N MET A 17 8.44 -4.11 -9.11
CA MET A 17 8.81 -5.53 -8.91
C MET A 17 10.18 -5.87 -9.52
N LYS A 18 10.59 -5.16 -10.59
CA LYS A 18 11.87 -5.32 -11.29
C LYS A 18 13.02 -4.49 -10.73
N SER A 19 12.80 -3.67 -9.70
CA SER A 19 13.90 -2.96 -9.05
C SER A 19 14.77 -3.89 -8.20
N ASP A 20 14.24 -5.05 -7.84
CA ASP A 20 15.01 -6.14 -7.26
C ASP A 20 15.79 -6.88 -8.38
N GLU A 21 17.11 -6.89 -8.27
CA GLU A 21 18.03 -7.44 -9.27
C GLU A 21 17.85 -8.97 -9.46
N ASP A 22 17.34 -9.66 -8.42
CA ASP A 22 17.12 -11.10 -8.48
C ASP A 22 15.83 -11.47 -9.24
N VAL A 23 14.94 -10.50 -9.50
CA VAL A 23 13.66 -10.73 -10.19
C VAL A 23 13.85 -10.74 -11.71
N ARG A 24 13.98 -11.94 -12.30
CA ARG A 24 14.22 -12.13 -13.76
C ARG A 24 12.98 -12.18 -14.65
N MET A 25 11.92 -12.89 -14.26
CA MET A 25 10.69 -12.99 -15.05
C MET A 25 9.49 -12.74 -14.15
N ILE A 26 8.45 -12.11 -14.71
CA ILE A 26 7.22 -11.80 -13.99
C ILE A 26 6.06 -12.26 -14.86
N SER A 27 5.22 -13.16 -14.33
CA SER A 27 3.97 -13.59 -14.98
C SER A 27 3.07 -12.39 -15.25
N ALA A 28 2.32 -12.41 -16.35
CA ALA A 28 1.37 -11.34 -16.68
C ALA A 28 0.26 -11.17 -15.62
N GLU A 29 -0.03 -12.22 -14.85
CA GLU A 29 -1.05 -12.21 -13.79
C GLU A 29 -0.58 -11.51 -12.51
N ALA A 30 0.73 -11.55 -12.21
CA ALA A 30 1.25 -11.02 -10.95
C ALA A 30 1.04 -9.50 -10.80
N PRO A 31 1.32 -8.64 -11.81
CA PRO A 31 1.00 -7.21 -11.71
C PRO A 31 -0.49 -6.92 -11.53
N VAL A 32 -1.38 -7.75 -12.10
CA VAL A 32 -2.83 -7.60 -11.96
C VAL A 32 -3.25 -7.90 -10.52
N LEU A 33 -2.72 -8.98 -9.93
CA LEU A 33 -2.96 -9.31 -8.53
C LEU A 33 -2.42 -8.22 -7.59
N PHE A 34 -1.20 -7.73 -7.85
CA PHE A 34 -0.61 -6.63 -7.09
C PHE A 34 -1.42 -5.34 -7.21
N ALA A 35 -2.03 -5.05 -8.36
CA ALA A 35 -2.88 -3.87 -8.48
C ALA A 35 -4.04 -3.91 -7.47
N LYS A 36 -4.72 -5.06 -7.37
CA LYS A 36 -5.80 -5.22 -6.40
C LYS A 36 -5.30 -5.27 -4.95
N ALA A 37 -4.19 -5.95 -4.70
CA ALA A 37 -3.58 -6.00 -3.37
C ALA A 37 -3.16 -4.60 -2.88
N CYS A 38 -2.54 -3.80 -3.75
CA CYS A 38 -2.16 -2.42 -3.44
C CYS A 38 -3.38 -1.53 -3.18
N GLU A 39 -4.47 -1.69 -3.93
CA GLU A 39 -5.73 -0.98 -3.68
C GLU A 39 -6.26 -1.27 -2.27
N LEU A 40 -6.32 -2.56 -1.88
CA LEU A 40 -6.77 -2.98 -0.55
C LEU A 40 -5.82 -2.52 0.55
N PHE A 41 -4.51 -2.57 0.31
CA PHE A 41 -3.50 -2.08 1.23
C PHE A 41 -3.62 -0.56 1.47
N ILE A 42 -3.78 0.23 0.40
CA ILE A 42 -3.97 1.69 0.50
C ILE A 42 -5.24 1.99 1.29
N LEU A 43 -6.35 1.29 1.03
CA LEU A 43 -7.60 1.49 1.74
C LEU A 43 -7.47 1.19 3.23
N ASP A 44 -6.93 0.01 3.59
CA ASP A 44 -6.78 -0.41 4.98
C ASP A 44 -5.85 0.53 5.77
N LEU A 45 -4.68 0.85 5.21
CA LEU A 45 -3.75 1.80 5.83
C LEU A 45 -4.38 3.19 5.99
N SER A 46 -5.11 3.67 4.97
CA SER A 46 -5.78 4.98 5.03
C SER A 46 -6.86 5.04 6.10
N ILE A 47 -7.71 4.01 6.23
CA ILE A 47 -8.75 3.94 7.25
C ILE A 47 -8.13 3.89 8.65
N ARG A 48 -7.12 3.04 8.85
CA ARG A 48 -6.43 2.94 10.15
C ARG A 48 -5.76 4.25 10.55
N SER A 49 -5.06 4.89 9.61
CA SER A 49 -4.44 6.20 9.84
C SER A 49 -5.50 7.26 10.13
N TRP A 50 -6.64 7.24 9.42
CA TRP A 50 -7.73 8.18 9.68
C TRP A 50 -8.30 8.06 11.09
N ASN A 51 -8.36 6.86 11.67
CA ASN A 51 -8.78 6.67 13.06
C ASN A 51 -7.87 7.44 14.05
N TYR A 52 -6.56 7.52 13.79
CA TYR A 52 -5.64 8.34 14.61
C TYR A 52 -5.86 9.84 14.39
N SER A 53 -6.10 10.29 13.15
CA SER A 53 -6.47 11.70 12.91
C SER A 53 -7.73 12.07 13.68
N GLN A 54 -8.74 11.19 13.69
CA GLN A 54 -9.99 11.36 14.43
C GLN A 54 -9.75 11.36 15.96
N LEU A 55 -8.92 10.45 16.47
CA LEU A 55 -8.53 10.39 17.88
C LEU A 55 -7.90 11.71 18.34
N HIS A 56 -7.07 12.31 17.48
CA HIS A 56 -6.44 13.61 17.68
C HIS A 56 -7.35 14.81 17.37
N LYS A 57 -8.65 14.56 17.13
CA LYS A 57 -9.67 15.59 16.81
C LYS A 57 -9.33 16.43 15.58
N ARG A 58 -8.54 15.88 14.65
CA ARG A 58 -8.15 16.51 13.39
C ARG A 58 -9.02 16.01 12.24
N ARG A 59 -9.23 16.89 11.26
CA ARG A 59 -9.91 16.58 9.98
C ARG A 59 -8.95 16.49 8.79
N THR A 60 -7.66 16.65 9.05
CA THR A 60 -6.59 16.53 8.06
C THR A 60 -5.70 15.39 8.49
N LEU A 61 -5.60 14.37 7.65
CA LEU A 61 -4.69 13.24 7.84
C LEU A 61 -3.25 13.74 7.73
N GLN A 62 -2.40 13.36 8.68
CA GLN A 62 -1.00 13.76 8.75
C GLN A 62 -0.09 12.53 8.72
N LYS A 63 1.21 12.75 8.44
CA LYS A 63 2.21 11.68 8.44
C LYS A 63 2.29 10.94 9.79
N GLU A 64 2.09 11.66 10.90
CA GLU A 64 2.11 11.06 12.24
C GLU A 64 1.01 10.01 12.43
N ASP A 65 -0.18 10.24 11.88
CA ASP A 65 -1.29 9.29 11.96
C ASP A 65 -0.96 7.97 11.26
N VAL A 66 -0.24 8.06 10.14
CA VAL A 66 0.24 6.90 9.39
C VAL A 66 1.30 6.15 10.20
N ARG A 67 2.22 6.86 10.85
CA ARG A 67 3.22 6.25 11.72
C ARG A 67 2.58 5.51 12.89
N GLU A 68 1.62 6.13 13.56
CA GLU A 68 0.89 5.50 14.66
C GLU A 68 0.13 4.26 14.18
N ALA A 69 -0.53 4.32 13.02
CA ALA A 69 -1.21 3.16 12.44
C ALA A 69 -0.27 1.99 12.13
N ILE A 70 0.92 2.27 11.61
CA ILE A 70 1.97 1.27 11.34
C ILE A 70 2.44 0.64 12.66
N GLN A 71 2.82 1.46 13.65
CA GLN A 71 3.33 0.97 14.95
C GLN A 71 2.33 0.14 15.75
N LYS A 72 1.03 0.29 15.47
CA LYS A 72 -0.06 -0.41 16.18
C LYS A 72 -0.65 -1.57 15.39
N THR A 73 -0.10 -1.88 14.22
CA THR A 73 -0.58 -2.94 13.34
C THR A 73 0.57 -3.87 12.93
N ASP A 74 0.67 -5.04 13.56
CA ASP A 74 1.79 -5.98 13.37
C ASP A 74 2.04 -6.35 11.90
N ILE A 75 1.00 -6.49 11.07
CA ILE A 75 1.16 -6.81 9.65
C ILE A 75 1.83 -5.69 8.83
N PHE A 76 1.96 -4.48 9.39
CA PHE A 76 2.62 -3.33 8.77
C PHE A 76 4.05 -3.12 9.26
N ASP A 77 4.63 -4.03 10.04
CA ASP A 77 5.99 -3.91 10.57
C ASP A 77 7.06 -3.70 9.47
N PHE A 78 6.80 -4.22 8.25
CA PHE A 78 7.63 -3.98 7.07
C PHE A 78 7.77 -2.49 6.65
N LEU A 79 6.98 -1.59 7.24
CA LEU A 79 6.99 -0.14 6.98
C LEU A 79 7.66 0.69 8.08
N VAL A 80 8.10 0.08 9.19
CA VAL A 80 8.65 0.82 10.34
C VAL A 80 9.86 1.67 9.94
N ASP A 81 10.75 1.12 9.11
CA ASP A 81 11.95 1.83 8.65
C ASP A 81 11.69 2.80 7.48
N VAL A 82 10.46 2.83 6.95
CA VAL A 82 10.08 3.67 5.80
C VAL A 82 9.53 5.04 6.23
N ILE A 83 8.92 5.16 7.43
CA ILE A 83 8.05 6.30 7.82
C ILE A 83 8.52 7.13 9.01
#